data_AF-A0A1N7N635-F1
#
_entry.id   AF-A0A1N7N635-F1
#
_cell.length_a   1.000
_cell.length_b   1.000
_cell.length_c   1.000
_cell.angle_alpha   90.00
_cell.angle_beta   90.00
_cell.angle_gamma   90.00
#
_symmetry.space_group_name_H-M   'P 1'
#
loop_
_entity.id
_entity.type
_entity.pdbx_description
1 polymer ?
#
loop_
_entity_poly.entity_id
_entity_poly.type
_entity_poly.pdbx_seq_one_letter_code
_entity_poly.pdbx_strand_id
1 'polypeptide(L)'
;MMQDLLARRIQLTPRPQNDSALPLEVAMLGHCPGRVRPERLLALKDALAAIRQAGFGEVIDQILSNPASASLYHLPLPLHSASEFHDIFPDAASAPAQYRSSLAGNLAWLAPCVEDFFANGGHRLWIVVVPEEESQQGFFAAESTDLTDTSTLRGIATLLAVPSVGSICLPDLERLQIPARLPDVPRVRLDNPEPAFLPCSQSLDDDHRERRNTSEMALDDLPEPIEFQRVLREILHWLTRYRPDIQCLLTLPLAYANEIDSPDADPEALELLSNMQLSDAAHYLRQVQFFYPYLRGQGRALLSPVGVVSGKQAATARSAGPWRSIAGQPMVSKNLPYPRMKRASVVSLRETPGISILELRNNRVELDDERLCVPALPADDYRHAASLERFDGYRSAELMRLMGYLRRQLRQFGEQLVFNSDVNDPRPKLLIEHFLRQLWQRGALRGERSEHAFSLRQIPAGESTLLLEIEIAPALPIDRIRLTFTNTGTDWQTEVQSA
;
A
#
# COMPACT_ATOMS: atom_id res chain seq x y z
N MET A 1 -57.20 36.16 9.82
CA MET A 1 -56.12 35.37 10.44
C MET A 1 -55.93 34.01 9.75
N MET A 2 -55.71 33.97 8.43
CA MET A 2 -55.47 32.72 7.69
C MET A 2 -54.59 32.95 6.45
N GLN A 3 -53.75 34.00 6.48
CA GLN A 3 -52.83 34.34 5.39
C GLN A 3 -51.36 34.42 5.84
N ASP A 4 -51.06 34.37 7.15
CA ASP A 4 -49.69 34.43 7.68
C ASP A 4 -49.00 33.07 7.88
N LEU A 5 -49.67 31.95 7.56
CA LEU A 5 -49.08 30.61 7.72
C LEU A 5 -48.38 30.07 6.45
N LEU A 6 -48.43 30.80 5.32
CA LEU A 6 -47.89 30.33 4.03
C LEU A 6 -46.47 30.81 3.70
N ALA A 7 -45.78 31.51 4.61
CA ALA A 7 -44.45 32.08 4.36
C ALA A 7 -43.35 31.63 5.32
N ARG A 8 -43.51 30.49 6.03
CA ARG A 8 -42.39 29.87 6.73
C ARG A 8 -41.57 29.04 5.74
N ARG A 9 -40.46 29.62 5.29
CA ARG A 9 -39.38 28.89 4.60
C ARG A 9 -39.10 27.61 5.38
N ILE A 10 -39.35 26.46 4.76
CA ILE A 10 -38.90 25.18 5.28
C ILE A 10 -37.37 25.21 5.20
N GLN A 11 -36.71 25.46 6.33
CA GLN A 11 -35.29 25.20 6.46
C GLN A 11 -35.13 23.69 6.56
N LEU A 12 -34.86 23.06 5.42
CA LEU A 12 -34.21 21.75 5.42
C LEU A 12 -32.86 21.97 6.09
N THR A 13 -32.74 21.58 7.36
CA THR A 13 -31.43 21.47 8.00
C THR A 13 -30.63 20.52 7.10
N PRO A 14 -29.54 20.96 6.46
CA PRO A 14 -28.69 20.01 5.76
C PRO A 14 -28.33 18.94 6.77
N ARG A 15 -28.58 17.66 6.44
CA ARG A 15 -28.02 16.57 7.23
C ARG A 15 -26.53 16.91 7.40
N PRO A 16 -25.97 16.79 8.61
CA PRO A 16 -24.55 17.02 8.80
C PRO A 16 -23.83 16.24 7.70
N GLN A 17 -22.98 16.93 6.94
CA GLN A 17 -22.08 16.28 6.02
C GLN A 17 -21.35 15.24 6.86
N ASN A 18 -21.67 13.96 6.65
CA ASN A 18 -20.93 12.86 7.26
C ASN A 18 -19.44 13.15 7.04
N ASP A 19 -18.62 12.92 8.09
CA ASP A 19 -17.17 12.98 8.04
C ASP A 19 -16.68 12.59 6.64
N SER A 20 -15.99 13.52 5.97
CA SER A 20 -15.68 13.40 4.56
C SER A 20 -15.02 12.06 4.29
N ALA A 21 -15.75 11.14 3.64
CA ALA A 21 -15.24 9.81 3.32
C ALA A 21 -13.92 9.99 2.56
N LEU A 22 -12.84 9.44 3.11
CA LEU A 22 -11.53 9.60 2.51
C LEU A 22 -11.47 8.79 1.21
N PRO A 23 -10.96 9.35 0.10
CA PRO A 23 -10.92 8.63 -1.18
C PRO A 23 -10.04 7.37 -1.15
N LEU A 24 -9.06 7.34 -0.26
CA LEU A 24 -8.15 6.22 -0.05
C LEU A 24 -7.77 6.12 1.42
N GLU A 25 -8.31 5.14 2.13
CA GLU A 25 -7.82 4.75 3.45
C GLU A 25 -6.83 3.60 3.31
N VAL A 26 -5.76 3.67 4.09
CA VAL A 26 -4.66 2.71 4.11
C VAL A 26 -4.74 1.91 5.40
N ALA A 27 -4.38 0.63 5.32
CA ALA A 27 -4.17 -0.22 6.47
C ALA A 27 -2.75 -0.79 6.51
N MET A 28 -2.18 -0.93 7.70
CA MET A 28 -0.88 -1.57 7.93
C MET A 28 -1.02 -2.71 8.93
N LEU A 29 -0.41 -3.85 8.66
CA LEU A 29 -0.27 -4.92 9.64
C LEU A 29 1.19 -5.05 10.03
N GLY A 30 1.46 -5.16 11.32
CA GLY A 30 2.81 -5.33 11.80
C GLY A 30 2.90 -5.71 13.27
N HIS A 31 4.12 -5.91 13.72
CA HIS A 31 4.41 -6.21 15.11
C HIS A 31 4.55 -4.91 15.91
N CYS A 32 4.17 -4.96 17.18
CA CYS A 32 4.29 -3.82 18.09
C CYS A 32 4.67 -4.34 19.48
N PRO A 33 5.95 -4.70 19.70
CA PRO A 33 6.40 -5.21 20.99
C PRO A 33 6.33 -4.14 22.08
N GLY A 34 6.25 -4.59 23.34
CA GLY A 34 6.25 -3.72 24.51
C GLY A 34 4.87 -3.49 25.12
N ARG A 35 4.74 -2.46 25.94
CA ARG A 35 3.50 -2.20 26.68
C ARG A 35 2.42 -1.63 25.76
N VAL A 36 1.18 -2.01 26.03
CA VAL A 36 -0.03 -1.50 25.40
C VAL A 36 -0.85 -0.74 26.45
N ARG A 37 -1.47 0.36 26.05
CA ARG A 37 -2.37 1.19 26.89
C ARG A 37 -3.79 1.21 26.32
N PRO A 38 -4.61 0.15 26.53
CA PRO A 38 -5.98 0.09 26.02
C PRO A 38 -6.85 1.27 26.47
N GLU A 39 -6.60 1.82 27.65
CA GLU A 39 -7.30 3.00 28.18
C GLU A 39 -7.15 4.24 27.29
N ARG A 40 -6.04 4.36 26.55
CA ARG A 40 -5.83 5.46 25.60
C ARG A 40 -6.69 5.31 24.37
N LEU A 41 -6.84 4.08 23.85
CA LEU A 41 -7.79 3.78 22.79
C LEU A 41 -9.22 4.06 23.23
N LEU A 42 -9.59 3.64 24.45
CA LEU A 42 -10.94 3.84 24.99
C LEU A 42 -11.31 5.32 25.17
N ALA A 43 -10.33 6.22 25.25
CA ALA A 43 -10.56 7.67 25.29
C ALA A 43 -10.89 8.27 23.91
N LEU A 44 -10.58 7.58 22.81
CA LEU A 44 -10.74 8.06 21.44
C LEU A 44 -12.14 7.69 20.89
N LYS A 45 -13.13 8.54 21.12
CA LYS A 45 -14.54 8.28 20.73
C LYS A 45 -14.72 7.98 19.25
N ASP A 46 -14.06 8.74 18.38
CA ASP A 46 -14.18 8.57 16.92
C ASP A 46 -13.56 7.25 16.46
N ALA A 47 -12.46 6.83 17.10
CA ALA A 47 -11.85 5.53 16.85
C ALA A 47 -12.79 4.38 17.25
N LEU A 48 -13.41 4.46 18.43
CA LEU A 48 -14.37 3.45 18.88
C LEU A 48 -15.60 3.36 17.95
N ALA A 49 -16.12 4.49 17.49
CA ALA A 49 -17.24 4.53 16.55
C ALA A 49 -16.89 3.85 15.23
N ALA A 50 -15.68 4.10 14.72
CA ALA A 50 -15.17 3.46 13.51
C ALA A 50 -14.96 1.94 13.68
N ILE A 51 -14.39 1.49 14.80
CA ILE A 51 -14.22 0.06 15.09
C ILE A 51 -15.57 -0.65 15.16
N ARG A 52 -16.57 -0.02 15.79
CA ARG A 52 -17.95 -0.53 15.84
C ARG A 52 -18.58 -0.62 14.45
N GLN A 53 -18.40 0.41 13.62
CA GLN A 53 -18.89 0.40 12.23
C GLN A 53 -18.24 -0.71 11.38
N ALA A 54 -17.00 -1.09 11.69
CA ALA A 54 -16.32 -2.22 11.06
C ALA A 54 -16.78 -3.60 11.60
N GLY A 55 -17.71 -3.65 12.56
CA GLY A 55 -18.29 -4.89 13.09
C GLY A 55 -17.60 -5.44 14.35
N PHE A 56 -16.64 -4.74 14.93
CA PHE A 56 -15.88 -5.19 16.11
C PHE A 56 -16.46 -4.64 17.44
N GLY A 57 -17.76 -4.35 17.48
CA GLY A 57 -18.39 -3.73 18.64
C GLY A 57 -18.35 -4.59 19.90
N GLU A 58 -18.58 -5.90 19.77
CA GLU A 58 -18.53 -6.84 20.88
C GLU A 58 -17.12 -6.92 21.50
N VAL A 59 -16.08 -6.88 20.66
CA VAL A 59 -14.68 -6.86 21.13
C VAL A 59 -14.40 -5.58 21.93
N ILE A 60 -14.92 -4.43 21.48
CA ILE A 60 -14.81 -3.18 22.24
C ILE A 60 -15.54 -3.27 23.59
N ASP A 61 -16.72 -3.88 23.63
CA ASP A 61 -17.48 -4.07 24.88
C ASP A 61 -16.73 -4.99 25.86
N GLN A 62 -16.06 -6.03 25.37
CA GLN A 62 -15.18 -6.88 26.17
C GLN A 62 -13.99 -6.09 26.73
N ILE A 63 -13.31 -5.29 25.90
CA ILE A 63 -12.19 -4.43 26.33
C ILE A 63 -12.64 -3.42 27.38
N LEU A 64 -13.81 -2.81 27.23
CA LEU A 64 -14.40 -1.89 28.21
C LEU A 64 -14.66 -2.57 29.56
N SER A 65 -15.11 -3.83 29.55
CA SER A 65 -15.42 -4.58 30.76
C SER A 65 -14.17 -4.97 31.57
N ASN A 66 -13.05 -5.23 30.89
CA ASN A 66 -11.79 -5.58 31.53
C ASN A 66 -10.57 -4.99 30.78
N PRO A 67 -10.30 -3.68 30.93
CA PRO A 67 -9.21 -3.02 30.19
C PRO A 67 -7.82 -3.56 30.56
N ALA A 68 -7.63 -4.05 31.79
CA ALA A 68 -6.32 -4.48 32.29
C ALA A 68 -5.81 -5.78 31.63
N SER A 69 -6.70 -6.62 31.11
CA SER A 69 -6.35 -7.84 30.38
C SER A 69 -6.67 -7.77 28.88
N ALA A 70 -7.03 -6.58 28.38
CA ALA A 70 -7.43 -6.40 27.00
C ALA A 70 -6.24 -6.57 26.06
N SER A 71 -6.37 -7.49 25.09
CA SER A 71 -5.47 -7.56 23.96
C SER A 71 -6.02 -6.72 22.80
N LEU A 72 -5.13 -5.97 22.15
CA LEU A 72 -5.45 -5.25 20.92
C LEU A 72 -4.95 -6.01 19.66
N TYR A 73 -4.49 -7.25 19.83
CA TYR A 73 -4.01 -8.05 18.70
C TYR A 73 -5.16 -8.41 17.76
N HIS A 74 -4.87 -8.39 16.46
CA HIS A 74 -5.84 -8.67 15.39
C HIS A 74 -7.09 -7.78 15.38
N LEU A 75 -7.10 -6.69 16.16
CA LEU A 75 -8.15 -5.68 16.14
C LEU A 75 -7.72 -4.53 15.21
N PRO A 76 -8.51 -4.16 14.18
CA PRO A 76 -8.20 -3.00 13.36
C PRO A 76 -8.41 -1.70 14.17
N LEU A 77 -7.34 -0.94 14.35
CA LEU A 77 -7.34 0.33 15.09
C LEU A 77 -7.18 1.51 14.11
N PRO A 78 -8.15 2.43 14.03
CA PRO A 78 -8.01 3.64 13.24
C PRO A 78 -7.23 4.70 14.02
N LEU A 79 -6.27 5.31 13.35
CA LEU A 79 -5.39 6.37 13.86
C LEU A 79 -5.50 7.59 12.96
N HIS A 80 -5.48 8.78 13.56
CA HIS A 80 -5.46 10.07 12.86
C HIS A 80 -4.10 10.78 12.98
N SER A 81 -3.20 10.28 13.82
CA SER A 81 -1.85 10.80 13.94
C SER A 81 -0.86 9.75 14.46
N ALA A 82 0.44 9.99 14.23
CA ALA A 82 1.50 9.19 14.83
C ALA A 82 1.52 9.33 16.37
N SER A 83 1.09 10.47 16.92
CA SER A 83 1.02 10.66 18.37
C SER A 83 0.00 9.72 19.02
N GLU A 84 -1.16 9.51 18.40
CA GLU A 84 -2.15 8.54 18.89
C GLU A 84 -1.56 7.12 18.93
N PHE A 85 -0.76 6.75 17.93
CA PHE A 85 -0.06 5.47 17.92
C PHE A 85 0.89 5.33 19.11
N HIS A 86 1.76 6.32 19.34
CA HIS A 86 2.71 6.28 20.46
C HIS A 86 2.04 6.40 21.83
N ASP A 87 0.87 7.01 21.93
CA ASP A 87 0.09 7.05 23.17
C ASP A 87 -0.47 5.67 23.53
N ILE A 88 -0.96 4.91 22.54
CA ILE A 88 -1.47 3.55 22.71
C ILE A 88 -0.31 2.55 22.89
N PHE A 89 0.78 2.72 22.13
CA PHE A 89 1.95 1.84 22.08
C PHE A 89 3.26 2.61 22.40
N PRO A 90 3.50 2.97 23.67
CA PRO A 90 4.60 3.85 24.07
C PRO A 90 6.00 3.30 23.79
N ASP A 91 6.16 1.98 23.80
CA ASP A 91 7.47 1.33 23.65
C ASP A 91 7.73 0.86 22.21
N ALA A 92 6.80 1.07 21.28
CA ALA A 92 6.83 0.50 19.93
C ALA A 92 8.08 0.85 19.11
N ALA A 93 8.67 2.02 19.36
CA ALA A 93 9.85 2.51 18.64
C ALA A 93 11.17 2.00 19.22
N SER A 94 11.18 1.43 20.43
CA SER A 94 12.41 1.09 21.17
C SER A 94 12.45 -0.34 21.70
N ALA A 95 11.28 -0.98 21.86
CA ALA A 95 11.20 -2.36 22.31
C ALA A 95 11.79 -3.31 21.25
N PRO A 96 12.73 -4.18 21.62
CA PRO A 96 13.29 -5.15 20.69
C PRO A 96 12.22 -6.20 20.33
N ALA A 97 12.15 -6.52 19.04
CA ALA A 97 11.38 -7.61 18.50
C ALA A 97 12.06 -8.96 18.76
N GLN A 98 11.28 -10.05 18.71
CA GLN A 98 11.78 -11.42 18.81
C GLN A 98 12.69 -11.76 17.62
N TYR A 99 12.26 -11.42 16.40
CA TYR A 99 13.05 -11.61 15.19
C TYR A 99 14.16 -10.56 15.05
N ARG A 100 15.36 -11.01 14.67
CA ARG A 100 16.56 -10.17 14.49
C ARG A 100 17.23 -10.50 13.15
N SER A 101 17.74 -9.48 12.48
CA SER A 101 18.49 -9.62 11.23
C SER A 101 19.68 -8.66 11.22
N SER A 102 20.77 -9.07 10.56
CA SER A 102 21.93 -8.21 10.32
C SER A 102 21.58 -6.93 9.58
N LEU A 103 20.67 -7.00 8.61
CA LEU A 103 20.25 -5.84 7.81
C LEU A 103 18.97 -5.20 8.35
N ALA A 104 17.97 -5.99 8.73
CA ALA A 104 16.67 -5.47 9.18
C ALA A 104 16.65 -5.03 10.66
N GLY A 105 17.73 -5.30 11.41
CA GLY A 105 17.87 -4.95 12.81
C GLY A 105 17.01 -5.82 13.74
N ASN A 106 16.75 -5.31 14.94
CA ASN A 106 16.00 -5.99 16.00
C ASN A 106 14.72 -5.23 16.41
N LEU A 107 14.28 -4.24 15.64
CA LEU A 107 13.06 -3.47 15.91
C LEU A 107 11.98 -3.85 14.90
N ALA A 108 10.71 -3.75 15.32
CA ALA A 108 9.59 -3.86 14.41
C ALA A 108 9.50 -2.63 13.49
N TRP A 109 8.96 -2.82 12.29
CA TRP A 109 8.88 -1.79 11.26
C TRP A 109 7.54 -1.05 11.24
N LEU A 110 6.50 -1.55 11.94
CA LEU A 110 5.21 -0.87 12.01
C LEU A 110 5.33 0.59 12.51
N ALA A 111 6.00 0.81 13.64
CA ALA A 111 6.14 2.14 14.23
C ALA A 111 6.79 3.18 13.30
N PRO A 112 7.99 2.94 12.72
CA PRO A 112 8.57 3.89 11.77
C PRO A 112 7.73 4.05 10.49
N CYS A 113 7.05 3.01 10.01
CA CYS A 113 6.16 3.16 8.85
C CYS A 113 4.92 4.02 9.16
N VAL A 114 4.39 3.96 10.39
CA VAL A 114 3.32 4.85 10.86
C VAL A 114 3.81 6.31 10.90
N GLU A 115 5.02 6.56 11.43
CA GLU A 115 5.62 7.90 11.40
C GLU A 115 5.76 8.41 9.96
N ASP A 116 6.31 7.60 9.06
CA ASP A 116 6.53 7.95 7.66
C ASP A 116 5.19 8.22 6.92
N PHE A 117 4.14 7.46 7.22
CA PHE A 117 2.81 7.66 6.65
C PHE A 117 2.25 9.05 6.95
N PHE A 118 2.24 9.43 8.23
CA PHE A 118 1.71 10.73 8.66
C PHE A 118 2.65 11.87 8.26
N ALA A 119 3.97 11.66 8.25
CA ALA A 119 4.94 12.65 7.75
C ALA A 119 4.76 12.97 6.25
N ASN A 120 4.23 12.03 5.46
CA ASN A 120 3.91 12.21 4.05
C ASN A 120 2.48 12.70 3.78
N GLY A 121 1.76 13.14 4.82
CA GLY A 121 0.44 13.78 4.71
C GLY A 121 -0.73 12.80 4.73
N GLY A 122 -0.51 11.54 5.10
CA GLY A 122 -1.58 10.60 5.38
C GLY A 122 -2.50 11.13 6.49
N HIS A 123 -3.82 10.98 6.33
CA HIS A 123 -4.80 11.58 7.25
C HIS A 123 -5.38 10.57 8.25
N ARG A 124 -5.63 9.34 7.79
CA ARG A 124 -6.17 8.26 8.61
C ARG A 124 -5.52 6.95 8.19
N LEU A 125 -5.07 6.19 9.18
CA LEU A 125 -4.40 4.92 9.02
C LEU A 125 -5.09 3.88 9.88
N TRP A 126 -5.43 2.73 9.30
CA TRP A 126 -5.80 1.56 10.09
C TRP A 126 -4.54 0.76 10.41
N ILE A 127 -4.40 0.31 11.63
CA ILE A 127 -3.34 -0.64 11.99
C ILE A 127 -3.93 -1.91 12.55
N VAL A 128 -3.26 -3.03 12.32
CA VAL A 128 -3.55 -4.30 12.98
C VAL A 128 -2.25 -4.79 13.57
N VAL A 129 -2.23 -4.96 14.89
CA VAL A 129 -1.05 -5.47 15.59
C VAL A 129 -1.10 -6.99 15.57
N VAL A 130 -0.06 -7.60 15.02
CA VAL A 130 0.13 -9.06 14.98
C VAL A 130 1.05 -9.44 16.14
N PRO A 131 0.68 -10.43 16.98
CA PRO A 131 1.54 -10.89 18.06
C PRO A 131 2.80 -11.57 17.48
N GLU A 132 3.95 -11.32 18.10
CA GLU A 132 5.24 -11.83 17.59
C GLU A 132 5.34 -13.35 17.62
N GLU A 133 4.65 -13.99 18.56
CA GLU A 133 4.58 -15.44 18.72
C GLU A 133 4.01 -16.15 17.46
N GLU A 134 3.16 -15.46 16.70
CA GLU A 134 2.59 -15.99 15.46
C GLU A 134 3.53 -15.82 14.24
N SER A 135 4.64 -15.08 14.41
CA SER A 135 5.65 -14.86 13.37
C SER A 135 5.02 -14.48 12.02
N GLN A 136 5.49 -15.06 10.91
CA GLN A 136 4.97 -14.79 9.57
C GLN A 136 3.53 -15.28 9.36
N GLN A 137 3.05 -16.28 10.12
CA GLN A 137 1.70 -16.83 9.94
C GLN A 137 0.61 -15.88 10.41
N GLY A 138 0.88 -15.06 11.44
CA GLY A 138 -0.10 -14.12 11.99
C GLY A 138 -0.52 -13.00 11.03
N PHE A 139 0.20 -12.81 9.92
CA PHE A 139 -0.17 -11.85 8.87
C PHE A 139 -1.27 -12.39 7.93
N PHE A 140 -1.43 -13.71 7.86
CA PHE A 140 -2.40 -14.35 6.98
C PHE A 140 -3.71 -14.65 7.72
N ALA A 141 -4.74 -14.98 6.95
CA ALA A 141 -6.00 -15.42 7.53
C ALA A 141 -5.81 -16.79 8.20
N ALA A 142 -6.47 -17.00 9.34
CA ALA A 142 -6.50 -18.31 9.99
C ALA A 142 -7.35 -19.31 9.17
N GLU A 143 -7.11 -20.61 9.30
CA GLU A 143 -7.92 -21.64 8.63
C GLU A 143 -9.40 -21.59 9.04
N SER A 144 -9.68 -21.16 10.27
CA SER A 144 -11.03 -21.00 10.83
C SER A 144 -11.70 -19.67 10.47
N THR A 145 -11.16 -18.90 9.52
CA THR A 145 -11.67 -17.56 9.20
C THR A 145 -13.08 -17.63 8.60
N ASP A 146 -14.03 -16.98 9.26
CA ASP A 146 -15.38 -16.70 8.76
C ASP A 146 -15.59 -15.18 8.67
N LEU A 147 -15.81 -14.68 7.45
CA LEU A 147 -16.01 -13.24 7.22
C LEU A 147 -17.31 -12.69 7.82
N THR A 148 -18.21 -13.56 8.27
CA THR A 148 -19.44 -13.17 8.98
C THR A 148 -19.27 -13.08 10.49
N ASP A 149 -18.19 -13.66 11.04
CA ASP A 149 -17.87 -13.66 12.47
C ASP A 149 -16.53 -12.97 12.72
N THR A 150 -16.58 -11.73 13.22
CA THR A 150 -15.41 -10.90 13.48
C THR A 150 -14.46 -11.47 14.52
N SER A 151 -14.92 -12.38 15.39
CA SER A 151 -14.09 -13.01 16.42
C SER A 151 -13.05 -13.99 15.83
N THR A 152 -13.36 -14.55 14.65
CA THR A 152 -12.51 -15.52 13.94
C THR A 152 -11.45 -14.85 13.06
N LEU A 153 -11.60 -13.55 12.78
CA LEU A 153 -10.73 -12.84 11.85
C LEU A 153 -9.32 -12.64 12.44
N ARG A 154 -8.32 -12.97 11.64
CA ARG A 154 -6.89 -12.83 11.97
C ARG A 154 -6.12 -12.28 10.77
N GLY A 155 -5.00 -11.61 11.04
CA GLY A 155 -4.12 -11.05 10.00
C GLY A 155 -4.88 -10.21 8.98
N ILE A 156 -4.62 -10.46 7.69
CA ILE A 156 -5.24 -9.73 6.58
C ILE A 156 -6.77 -9.83 6.55
N ALA A 157 -7.38 -10.90 7.08
CA ALA A 157 -8.83 -11.08 7.06
C ALA A 157 -9.56 -10.02 7.89
N THR A 158 -8.92 -9.51 8.96
CA THR A 158 -9.47 -8.45 9.82
C THR A 158 -9.77 -7.17 9.04
N LEU A 159 -8.94 -6.86 8.02
CA LEU A 159 -9.06 -5.67 7.20
C LEU A 159 -10.12 -5.80 6.11
N LEU A 160 -10.47 -7.03 5.73
CA LEU A 160 -11.52 -7.26 4.73
C LEU A 160 -12.89 -6.77 5.22
N ALA A 161 -13.11 -6.84 6.55
CA ALA A 161 -14.30 -6.34 7.22
C ALA A 161 -14.39 -4.80 7.23
N VAL A 162 -13.29 -4.07 7.00
CA VAL A 162 -13.27 -2.60 6.99
C VAL A 162 -13.57 -2.09 5.57
N PRO A 163 -14.77 -1.54 5.29
CA PRO A 163 -15.19 -1.25 3.92
C PRO A 163 -14.42 -0.09 3.27
N SER A 164 -13.90 0.84 4.09
CA SER A 164 -13.21 2.04 3.62
C SER A 164 -11.76 1.79 3.18
N VAL A 165 -11.12 0.72 3.67
CA VAL A 165 -9.73 0.38 3.33
C VAL A 165 -9.63 0.09 1.84
N GLY A 166 -8.74 0.82 1.16
CA GLY A 166 -8.45 0.67 -0.26
C GLY A 166 -7.01 0.26 -0.57
N SER A 167 -6.12 0.34 0.42
CA SER A 167 -4.73 -0.11 0.30
C SER A 167 -4.26 -0.80 1.58
N ILE A 168 -3.47 -1.87 1.44
CA ILE A 168 -2.90 -2.64 2.56
C ILE A 168 -1.38 -2.69 2.40
N CYS A 169 -0.66 -2.50 3.51
CA CYS A 169 0.78 -2.67 3.59
C CYS A 169 1.14 -3.64 4.73
N LEU A 170 2.25 -4.36 4.59
CA LEU A 170 2.67 -5.40 5.53
C LEU A 170 4.15 -5.19 5.95
N PRO A 171 4.50 -4.05 6.58
CA PRO A 171 5.90 -3.68 6.81
C PRO A 171 6.69 -4.73 7.60
N ASP A 172 6.12 -5.34 8.63
CA ASP A 172 6.84 -6.38 9.38
C ASP A 172 6.86 -7.74 8.67
N LEU A 173 5.93 -8.02 7.76
CA LEU A 173 6.08 -9.19 6.89
C LEU A 173 7.28 -9.01 5.96
N GLU A 174 7.45 -7.81 5.38
CA GLU A 174 8.64 -7.47 4.59
C GLU A 174 9.93 -7.61 5.41
N ARG A 175 9.89 -7.17 6.68
CA ARG A 175 11.00 -7.36 7.63
C ARG A 175 11.37 -8.83 7.81
N LEU A 176 10.36 -9.70 7.98
CA LEU A 176 10.53 -11.14 8.15
C LEU A 176 10.91 -11.86 6.85
N GLN A 177 10.74 -11.21 5.69
CA GLN A 177 11.19 -11.72 4.40
C GLN A 177 12.68 -11.45 4.14
N ILE A 178 13.34 -10.62 4.94
CA ILE A 178 14.80 -10.43 4.88
C ILE A 178 15.47 -11.52 5.70
N PRO A 179 16.28 -12.41 5.11
CA PRO A 179 16.98 -13.45 5.86
C PRO A 179 17.81 -12.89 7.01
N ALA A 180 17.80 -13.57 8.16
CA ALA A 180 18.45 -13.10 9.38
C ALA A 180 19.96 -12.85 9.17
N ARG A 181 20.58 -13.69 8.35
CA ARG A 181 22.03 -13.71 8.05
C ARG A 181 22.40 -13.06 6.73
N LEU A 182 21.48 -12.35 6.07
CA LEU A 182 21.79 -11.68 4.81
C LEU A 182 22.96 -10.68 5.03
N PRO A 183 24.11 -10.85 4.36
CA PRO A 183 25.26 -9.99 4.59
C PRO A 183 25.02 -8.59 4.04
N ASP A 184 25.67 -7.61 4.65
CA ASP A 184 25.76 -6.26 4.11
C ASP A 184 26.91 -6.16 3.08
N VAL A 185 26.99 -5.04 2.35
CA VAL A 185 28.15 -4.76 1.47
C VAL A 185 29.44 -4.86 2.29
N PRO A 186 30.41 -5.71 1.90
CA PRO A 186 31.64 -5.88 2.66
C PRO A 186 32.38 -4.55 2.78
N ARG A 187 32.73 -4.20 4.01
CA ARG A 187 33.53 -2.99 4.25
C ARG A 187 34.95 -3.24 3.75
N VAL A 188 35.48 -2.30 2.96
CA VAL A 188 36.88 -2.34 2.52
C VAL A 188 37.78 -2.36 3.76
N ARG A 189 38.47 -3.47 3.97
CA ARG A 189 39.50 -3.60 5.01
C ARG A 189 40.70 -2.77 4.56
N LEU A 190 40.81 -1.55 5.06
CA LEU A 190 42.06 -0.81 4.96
C LEU A 190 43.08 -1.50 5.87
N ASP A 191 44.28 -1.77 5.36
CA ASP A 191 45.39 -2.22 6.20
C ASP A 191 45.62 -1.18 7.28
N ASN A 192 45.29 -1.50 8.53
CA ASN A 192 45.58 -0.66 9.68
C ASN A 192 46.91 -1.16 10.27
N PRO A 193 48.08 -0.58 9.90
CA PRO A 193 49.36 -1.02 10.44
C PRO A 193 49.35 -0.89 11.96
N GLU A 194 49.91 -1.87 12.67
CA GLU A 194 49.97 -1.81 14.13
C GLU A 194 50.65 -0.49 14.57
N PRO A 195 49.99 0.36 15.37
CA PRO A 195 50.59 1.60 15.80
C PRO A 195 51.83 1.30 16.64
N ALA A 196 52.98 1.85 16.24
CA ALA A 196 54.27 1.63 16.90
C ALA A 196 54.33 2.12 18.37
N PHE A 197 53.29 2.83 18.84
CA PHE A 197 53.14 3.27 20.21
C PHE A 197 51.66 3.31 20.61
N LEU A 198 51.31 2.58 21.68
CA LEU A 198 49.97 2.52 22.25
C LEU A 198 50.05 2.97 23.73
N PRO A 199 49.54 4.16 24.08
CA PRO A 199 49.42 4.58 25.48
C PRO A 199 48.51 3.60 26.23
N CYS A 200 48.93 3.12 27.41
CA CYS A 200 48.21 2.10 28.19
C CYS A 200 46.77 2.48 28.61
N SER A 201 46.37 3.75 28.40
CA SER A 201 45.05 4.29 28.75
C SER A 201 44.10 4.46 27.55
N GLN A 202 44.52 4.09 26.33
CA GLN A 202 43.66 4.16 25.14
C GLN A 202 43.32 2.76 24.64
N SER A 203 42.06 2.37 24.84
CA SER A 203 41.43 1.32 24.06
C SER A 203 41.17 1.89 22.66
N LEU A 204 41.91 1.41 21.66
CA LEU A 204 41.48 1.49 20.26
C LEU A 204 40.48 0.35 20.05
N ASP A 205 39.25 0.49 20.54
CA ASP A 205 38.15 -0.15 19.82
C ASP A 205 37.97 0.67 18.55
N ASP A 206 38.75 0.29 17.56
CA ASP A 206 38.52 0.69 16.19
C ASP A 206 37.21 0.00 15.78
N ASP A 207 36.16 0.77 15.48
CA ASP A 207 34.85 0.32 14.96
C ASP A 207 34.96 -0.46 13.61
N HIS A 208 36.17 -0.84 13.24
CA HIS A 208 36.59 -1.52 12.01
C HIS A 208 36.95 -3.00 12.19
N ARG A 209 37.04 -3.50 13.44
CA ARG A 209 37.17 -4.95 13.68
C ARG A 209 35.81 -5.62 13.72
N GLU A 210 35.46 -6.37 12.67
CA GLU A 210 34.40 -7.38 12.72
C GLU A 210 34.82 -8.52 13.65
N ARG A 211 34.68 -8.32 14.97
CA ARG A 211 34.62 -9.43 15.91
C ARG A 211 33.26 -10.09 15.71
N ARG A 212 33.24 -11.39 15.39
CA ARG A 212 32.03 -12.19 15.48
C ARG A 212 31.55 -12.15 16.93
N ASN A 213 30.59 -11.28 17.22
CA ASN A 213 30.00 -11.18 18.54
C ASN A 213 29.16 -12.44 18.79
N THR A 214 29.06 -12.88 20.04
CA THR A 214 28.21 -14.02 20.45
C THR A 214 26.74 -13.87 20.00
N SER A 215 26.31 -12.63 19.73
CA SER A 215 25.01 -12.29 19.13
C SER A 215 24.83 -12.75 17.68
N GLU A 216 25.90 -12.96 16.90
CA GLU A 216 25.83 -13.49 15.53
C GLU A 216 25.53 -15.01 15.52
N MET A 217 26.00 -15.76 16.53
CA MET A 217 25.67 -17.18 16.68
C MET A 217 24.18 -17.40 17.00
N ALA A 218 23.51 -16.42 17.61
CA ALA A 218 22.08 -16.47 17.91
C ALA A 218 21.17 -16.26 16.68
N LEU A 219 21.74 -15.91 15.51
CA LEU A 219 20.99 -15.77 14.26
C LEU A 219 20.75 -17.13 13.58
N ASP A 220 21.52 -18.17 13.93
CA ASP A 220 21.40 -19.51 13.33
C ASP A 220 20.12 -20.25 13.76
N ASP A 221 19.54 -19.87 14.91
CA ASP A 221 18.33 -20.48 15.47
C ASP A 221 17.03 -19.78 15.03
N LEU A 222 17.12 -18.72 14.21
CA LEU A 222 15.96 -17.95 13.75
C LEU A 222 15.29 -18.63 12.54
N PRO A 223 13.95 -18.57 12.45
CA PRO A 223 13.22 -19.20 11.35
C PRO A 223 13.56 -18.52 10.02
N GLU A 224 13.74 -19.34 8.98
CA GLU A 224 13.94 -18.85 7.62
C GLU A 224 12.66 -18.16 7.09
N PRO A 225 12.80 -17.20 6.16
CA PRO A 225 11.66 -16.60 5.45
C PRO A 225 10.79 -17.67 4.80
N ILE A 226 9.45 -17.52 4.84
CA ILE A 226 8.59 -18.34 4.00
C ILE A 226 8.78 -17.95 2.54
N GLU A 227 8.64 -18.93 1.64
CA GLU A 227 8.77 -18.71 0.20
C GLU A 227 7.88 -17.56 -0.29
N PHE A 228 8.44 -16.68 -1.12
CA PHE A 228 7.72 -15.53 -1.66
C PHE A 228 6.47 -15.92 -2.44
N GLN A 229 6.48 -17.07 -3.12
CA GLN A 229 5.29 -17.62 -3.78
C GLN A 229 4.15 -17.90 -2.80
N ARG A 230 4.47 -18.42 -1.60
CA ARG A 230 3.47 -18.64 -0.55
C ARG A 230 2.91 -17.31 -0.05
N VAL A 231 3.76 -16.30 0.19
CA VAL A 231 3.32 -14.95 0.57
C VAL A 231 2.29 -14.40 -0.42
N LEU A 232 2.63 -14.41 -1.71
CA LEU A 232 1.74 -13.89 -2.75
C LEU A 232 0.44 -14.67 -2.84
N ARG A 233 0.51 -16.01 -2.74
CA ARG A 233 -0.68 -16.86 -2.79
C ARG A 233 -1.64 -16.55 -1.65
N GLU A 234 -1.15 -16.45 -0.41
CA GLU A 234 -1.98 -16.15 0.76
C GLU A 234 -2.64 -14.77 0.64
N ILE A 235 -1.88 -13.74 0.23
CA ILE A 235 -2.43 -12.39 0.05
C ILE A 235 -3.47 -12.37 -1.09
N LEU A 236 -3.10 -12.86 -2.27
CA LEU A 236 -3.96 -12.80 -3.46
C LEU A 236 -5.22 -13.64 -3.30
N HIS A 237 -5.16 -14.80 -2.62
CA HIS A 237 -6.33 -15.65 -2.40
C HIS A 237 -7.49 -14.86 -1.79
N TRP A 238 -7.21 -14.06 -0.75
CA TRP A 238 -8.22 -13.29 -0.03
C TRP A 238 -8.63 -12.02 -0.77
N LEU A 239 -7.67 -11.28 -1.32
CA LEU A 239 -7.96 -10.02 -2.02
C LEU A 239 -8.74 -10.24 -3.31
N THR A 240 -8.37 -11.24 -4.12
CA THR A 240 -9.05 -11.51 -5.40
C THR A 240 -10.49 -11.98 -5.20
N ARG A 241 -10.72 -12.79 -4.17
CA ARG A 241 -12.02 -13.42 -3.89
C ARG A 241 -13.01 -12.50 -3.20
N TYR A 242 -12.56 -11.73 -2.20
CA TYR A 242 -13.46 -11.01 -1.30
C TYR A 242 -13.38 -9.49 -1.40
N ARG A 243 -12.20 -8.93 -1.70
CA ARG A 243 -11.97 -7.49 -1.77
C ARG A 243 -11.19 -7.10 -3.02
N PRO A 244 -11.76 -7.29 -4.22
CA PRO A 244 -11.06 -7.00 -5.46
C PRO A 244 -10.78 -5.50 -5.68
N ASP A 245 -11.27 -4.65 -4.79
CA ASP A 245 -11.06 -3.20 -4.76
C ASP A 245 -9.82 -2.76 -3.96
N ILE A 246 -9.18 -3.66 -3.21
CA ILE A 246 -7.98 -3.37 -2.42
C ILE A 246 -6.72 -3.58 -3.27
N GLN A 247 -5.76 -2.68 -3.11
CA GLN A 247 -4.39 -2.83 -3.60
C GLN A 247 -3.44 -3.16 -2.43
N CYS A 248 -2.59 -4.17 -2.59
CA CYS A 248 -1.49 -4.46 -1.66
C CYS A 248 -0.22 -3.75 -2.12
N LEU A 249 0.48 -3.12 -1.19
CA LEU A 249 1.80 -2.53 -1.39
C LEU A 249 2.83 -3.48 -0.78
N LEU A 250 3.81 -3.92 -1.58
CA LEU A 250 4.81 -4.89 -1.14
C LEU A 250 6.18 -4.62 -1.74
N THR A 251 7.21 -4.56 -0.92
CA THR A 251 8.61 -4.44 -1.37
C THR A 251 9.18 -5.82 -1.73
N LEU A 252 9.96 -5.90 -2.82
CA LEU A 252 10.59 -7.16 -3.21
C LEU A 252 11.58 -7.66 -2.14
N PRO A 253 11.68 -8.98 -1.89
CA PRO A 253 12.67 -9.53 -0.98
C PRO A 253 14.10 -9.32 -1.51
N LEU A 254 15.07 -9.43 -0.60
CA LEU A 254 16.50 -9.28 -0.90
C LEU A 254 17.20 -10.64 -0.89
N ALA A 255 18.12 -10.82 -1.84
CA ALA A 255 19.11 -11.88 -1.84
C ALA A 255 20.52 -11.29 -1.95
N TYR A 256 21.54 -12.08 -1.61
CA TYR A 256 22.93 -11.63 -1.75
C TYR A 256 23.43 -11.91 -3.15
N ALA A 257 23.81 -10.85 -3.87
CA ALA A 257 24.34 -10.96 -5.22
C ALA A 257 25.88 -11.04 -5.18
N ASN A 258 26.41 -12.27 -5.26
CA ASN A 258 27.85 -12.54 -5.20
C ASN A 258 28.67 -11.82 -6.29
N GLU A 259 28.06 -11.53 -7.44
CA GLU A 259 28.74 -10.86 -8.57
C GLU A 259 29.09 -9.39 -8.28
N ILE A 260 28.25 -8.72 -7.50
CA ILE A 260 28.39 -7.30 -7.14
C ILE A 260 28.70 -7.09 -5.65
N ASP A 261 28.85 -8.19 -4.91
CA ASP A 261 29.19 -8.22 -3.49
C ASP A 261 28.28 -7.30 -2.63
N SER A 262 26.97 -7.43 -2.87
CA SER A 262 25.95 -6.57 -2.27
C SER A 262 24.61 -7.30 -2.20
N PRO A 263 23.72 -6.95 -1.23
CA PRO A 263 22.31 -7.23 -1.35
C PRO A 263 21.75 -6.68 -2.67
N ASP A 264 20.86 -7.43 -3.31
CA ASP A 264 20.07 -7.00 -4.46
C ASP A 264 18.67 -7.65 -4.42
N ALA A 265 17.79 -7.31 -5.37
CA ALA A 265 16.48 -7.92 -5.51
C ALA A 265 16.64 -9.44 -5.70
N ASP A 266 15.83 -10.21 -4.98
CA ASP A 266 15.88 -11.66 -5.04
C ASP A 266 15.57 -12.18 -6.46
N PRO A 267 16.52 -12.87 -7.14
CA PRO A 267 16.30 -13.38 -8.48
C PRO A 267 15.17 -14.42 -8.55
N GLU A 268 14.96 -15.21 -7.49
CA GLU A 268 13.87 -16.20 -7.46
C GLU A 268 12.50 -15.51 -7.43
N ALA A 269 12.39 -14.41 -6.67
CA ALA A 269 11.18 -13.59 -6.66
C ALA A 269 10.91 -12.93 -8.03
N LEU A 270 11.95 -12.43 -8.71
CA LEU A 270 11.84 -11.84 -10.04
C LEU A 270 11.44 -12.87 -11.11
N GLU A 271 12.02 -14.07 -11.05
CA GLU A 271 11.67 -15.18 -11.93
C GLU A 271 10.23 -15.64 -11.68
N LEU A 272 9.81 -15.76 -10.41
CA LEU A 272 8.44 -16.06 -10.05
C LEU A 272 7.44 -15.06 -10.65
N LEU A 273 7.70 -13.76 -10.51
CA LEU A 273 6.82 -12.72 -11.07
C LEU A 273 6.74 -12.83 -12.59
N SER A 274 7.86 -13.07 -13.26
CA SER A 274 7.93 -13.28 -14.71
C SER A 274 7.12 -14.50 -15.13
N ASN A 275 7.23 -15.61 -14.40
CA ASN A 275 6.47 -16.84 -14.66
C ASN A 275 4.97 -16.65 -14.39
N MET A 276 4.60 -15.92 -13.33
CA MET A 276 3.21 -15.61 -13.03
C MET A 276 2.56 -14.73 -14.09
N GLN A 277 3.30 -13.79 -14.71
CA GLN A 277 2.80 -12.97 -15.83
C GLN A 277 2.40 -13.82 -17.06
N LEU A 278 3.01 -14.99 -17.23
CA LEU A 278 2.71 -15.92 -18.33
C LEU A 278 1.60 -16.92 -17.99
N SER A 279 1.12 -16.94 -16.74
CA SER A 279 0.10 -17.88 -16.27
C SER A 279 -1.34 -17.37 -16.49
N ASP A 280 -2.32 -18.26 -16.45
CA ASP A 280 -3.75 -17.87 -16.50
C ASP A 280 -4.18 -16.95 -15.34
N ALA A 281 -3.46 -17.04 -14.22
CA ALA A 281 -3.64 -16.28 -13.00
C ALA A 281 -2.92 -14.91 -13.01
N ALA A 282 -2.24 -14.54 -14.10
CA ALA A 282 -1.47 -13.29 -14.22
C ALA A 282 -2.27 -12.05 -13.79
N HIS A 283 -3.54 -11.99 -14.16
CA HIS A 283 -4.44 -10.87 -13.87
C HIS A 283 -4.65 -10.58 -12.37
N TYR A 284 -4.32 -11.52 -11.47
CA TYR A 284 -4.34 -11.27 -10.03
C TYR A 284 -3.20 -10.35 -9.58
N LEU A 285 -2.07 -10.33 -10.29
CA LEU A 285 -0.93 -9.47 -9.97
C LEU A 285 -1.26 -7.97 -10.05
N ARG A 286 -2.34 -7.56 -10.74
CA ARG A 286 -2.78 -6.15 -10.77
C ARG A 286 -3.11 -5.59 -9.39
N GLN A 287 -3.39 -6.47 -8.43
CA GLN A 287 -3.71 -6.09 -7.05
C GLN A 287 -2.47 -5.78 -6.20
N VAL A 288 -1.26 -6.14 -6.65
CA VAL A 288 -0.04 -5.90 -5.89
C VAL A 288 0.82 -4.89 -6.64
N GLN A 289 1.10 -3.76 -5.99
CA GLN A 289 2.11 -2.83 -6.45
C GLN A 289 3.42 -3.21 -5.76
N PHE A 290 4.39 -3.64 -6.57
CA PHE A 290 5.71 -4.01 -6.06
C PHE A 290 6.65 -2.81 -6.03
N PHE A 291 7.42 -2.71 -4.94
CA PHE A 291 8.41 -1.66 -4.75
C PHE A 291 9.82 -2.21 -4.66
N TYR A 292 10.77 -1.40 -5.08
CA TYR A 292 12.19 -1.63 -4.83
C TYR A 292 12.95 -0.30 -4.93
N PRO A 293 14.03 -0.07 -4.18
CA PRO A 293 14.58 -0.88 -3.10
C PRO A 293 14.00 -0.49 -1.71
N TYR A 294 14.52 -1.11 -0.65
CA TYR A 294 14.24 -0.73 0.75
C TYR A 294 14.82 0.65 1.08
N LEU A 295 14.52 1.16 2.27
CA LEU A 295 15.09 2.40 2.78
C LEU A 295 16.09 2.13 3.91
N ARG A 296 17.21 2.85 3.92
CA ARG A 296 18.23 2.77 4.97
C ARG A 296 18.76 4.13 5.36
N GLY A 297 18.88 4.38 6.67
CA GLY A 297 19.54 5.56 7.23
C GLY A 297 21.03 5.33 7.47
N GLN A 298 21.81 6.40 7.67
CA GLN A 298 23.22 6.28 8.04
C GLN A 298 23.37 5.51 9.36
N GLY A 299 24.06 4.36 9.33
CA GLY A 299 24.28 3.51 10.51
C GLY A 299 23.01 2.84 11.07
N ARG A 300 21.90 2.83 10.32
CA ARG A 300 20.61 2.25 10.74
C ARG A 300 20.28 0.97 9.99
N ALA A 301 19.38 0.20 10.58
CA ALA A 301 18.73 -0.94 9.97
C ALA A 301 17.89 -0.54 8.75
N LEU A 302 17.59 -1.52 7.90
CA LEU A 302 16.63 -1.38 6.81
C LEU A 302 15.23 -1.10 7.35
N LEU A 303 14.43 -0.44 6.52
CA LEU A 303 13.02 -0.14 6.73
C LEU A 303 12.26 -0.28 5.41
N SER A 304 10.98 -0.60 5.54
CA SER A 304 10.06 -0.68 4.41
C SER A 304 9.73 0.72 3.83
N PRO A 305 9.72 0.90 2.50
CA PRO A 305 9.27 2.13 1.85
C PRO A 305 7.76 2.34 1.91
N VAL A 306 6.96 1.32 2.26
CA VAL A 306 5.49 1.37 2.13
C VAL A 306 4.86 2.46 3.00
N GLY A 307 5.46 2.82 4.13
CA GLY A 307 4.98 3.93 4.97
C GLY A 307 5.03 5.28 4.23
N VAL A 308 6.19 5.58 3.64
CA VAL A 308 6.42 6.80 2.86
C VAL A 308 5.50 6.85 1.64
N VAL A 309 5.45 5.77 0.87
CA VAL A 309 4.67 5.67 -0.38
C VAL A 309 3.17 5.76 -0.10
N SER A 310 2.65 4.96 0.83
CA SER A 310 1.21 4.92 1.12
C SER A 310 0.69 6.23 1.73
N GLY A 311 1.51 6.89 2.56
CA GLY A 311 1.19 8.22 3.10
C GLY A 311 1.06 9.25 1.98
N LYS A 312 2.00 9.24 1.04
CA LYS A 312 1.99 10.13 -0.13
C LYS A 312 0.82 9.84 -1.09
N GLN A 313 0.50 8.56 -1.32
CA GLN A 313 -0.67 8.14 -2.10
C GLN A 313 -1.97 8.61 -1.44
N ALA A 314 -2.14 8.43 -0.13
CA ALA A 314 -3.33 8.87 0.60
C ALA A 314 -3.49 10.40 0.58
N ALA A 315 -2.39 11.15 0.79
CA ALA A 315 -2.40 12.61 0.72
C ALA A 315 -2.78 13.12 -0.68
N THR A 316 -2.23 12.50 -1.72
CA THR A 316 -2.52 12.83 -3.12
C THR A 316 -3.96 12.45 -3.48
N ALA A 317 -4.44 11.30 -3.02
CA ALA A 317 -5.82 10.87 -3.22
C ALA A 317 -6.84 11.85 -2.61
N ARG A 318 -6.55 12.40 -1.44
CA ARG A 318 -7.40 13.41 -0.78
C ARG A 318 -7.45 14.72 -1.57
N SER A 319 -6.30 15.19 -2.05
CA SER A 319 -6.16 16.50 -2.70
C SER A 319 -6.56 16.49 -4.18
N ALA A 320 -6.14 15.47 -4.93
CA ALA A 320 -6.26 15.39 -6.38
C ALA A 320 -7.09 14.19 -6.88
N GLY A 321 -7.44 13.25 -5.99
CA GLY A 321 -8.17 12.03 -6.33
C GLY A 321 -7.26 10.79 -6.45
N PRO A 322 -7.78 9.57 -6.22
CA PRO A 322 -6.99 8.34 -6.17
C PRO A 322 -6.34 7.93 -7.50
N TRP A 323 -6.82 8.50 -8.62
CA TRP A 323 -6.27 8.32 -9.97
C TRP A 323 -5.04 9.19 -10.27
N ARG A 324 -4.63 10.06 -9.34
CA ARG A 324 -3.47 10.93 -9.55
C ARG A 324 -2.19 10.22 -9.13
N SER A 325 -1.19 10.28 -10.01
CA SER A 325 0.15 9.73 -9.77
C SER A 325 0.93 10.49 -8.71
N ILE A 326 1.69 9.76 -7.91
CA ILE A 326 2.73 10.31 -7.02
C ILE A 326 4.14 10.22 -7.61
N ALA A 327 4.30 9.63 -8.80
CA ALA A 327 5.59 9.52 -9.48
C ALA A 327 6.22 10.91 -9.70
N GLY A 328 7.53 11.00 -9.46
CA GLY A 328 8.30 12.25 -9.53
C GLY A 328 7.96 13.29 -8.46
N GLN A 329 7.09 12.98 -7.49
CA GLN A 329 6.83 13.88 -6.37
C GLN A 329 7.80 13.60 -5.21
N PRO A 330 8.32 14.66 -4.55
CA PRO A 330 9.19 14.48 -3.41
C PRO A 330 8.43 13.91 -2.22
N MET A 331 9.07 12.95 -1.56
CA MET A 331 8.60 12.31 -0.34
C MET A 331 9.48 12.70 0.86
N VAL A 332 8.85 12.78 2.02
CA VAL A 332 9.52 13.05 3.30
C VAL A 332 10.02 11.72 3.85
N SER A 333 11.33 11.51 3.83
CA SER A 333 11.95 10.31 4.39
C SER A 333 13.27 10.68 5.08
N LYS A 334 13.49 10.10 6.27
CA LYS A 334 14.77 10.18 6.99
C LYS A 334 15.81 9.20 6.43
N ASN A 335 15.37 8.25 5.61
CA ASN A 335 16.14 7.13 5.08
C ASN A 335 16.23 7.22 3.55
N LEU A 336 17.29 6.65 2.97
CA LEU A 336 17.56 6.71 1.54
C LEU A 336 17.39 5.33 0.89
N PRO A 337 17.06 5.25 -0.41
CA PRO A 337 16.98 3.99 -1.14
C PRO A 337 18.27 3.15 -1.01
N TYR A 338 18.10 1.88 -0.63
CA TYR A 338 19.16 0.89 -0.41
C TYR A 338 18.68 -0.52 -0.76
N PRO A 339 19.42 -1.29 -1.59
CA PRO A 339 20.74 -0.96 -2.14
C PRO A 339 20.66 0.10 -3.25
N ARG A 340 21.81 0.72 -3.56
CA ARG A 340 21.88 1.71 -4.64
C ARG A 340 21.86 1.00 -5.99
N MET A 341 20.92 1.40 -6.85
CA MET A 341 20.77 0.79 -8.17
C MET A 341 21.51 1.56 -9.27
N LYS A 342 22.00 0.82 -10.27
CA LYS A 342 22.45 1.39 -11.54
C LYS A 342 21.22 1.71 -12.40
N ARG A 343 21.32 2.75 -13.24
CA ARG A 343 20.23 3.16 -14.15
C ARG A 343 19.74 2.04 -15.07
N ALA A 344 20.63 1.16 -15.53
CA ALA A 344 20.24 0.01 -16.35
C ALA A 344 19.33 -0.97 -15.59
N SER A 345 19.65 -1.26 -14.32
CA SER A 345 18.82 -2.12 -13.45
C SER A 345 17.46 -1.50 -13.16
N VAL A 346 17.39 -0.18 -12.97
CA VAL A 346 16.12 0.55 -12.82
C VAL A 346 15.23 0.32 -14.03
N VAL A 347 15.76 0.57 -15.24
CA VAL A 347 14.99 0.40 -16.49
C VAL A 347 14.55 -1.05 -16.65
N SER A 348 15.46 -2.01 -16.40
CA SER A 348 15.16 -3.45 -16.49
C SER A 348 13.98 -3.83 -15.59
N LEU A 349 14.03 -3.51 -14.29
CA LEU A 349 12.97 -3.88 -13.34
C LEU A 349 11.64 -3.16 -13.64
N ARG A 350 11.70 -1.93 -14.16
CA ARG A 350 10.51 -1.16 -14.56
C ARG A 350 9.83 -1.75 -15.80
N GLU A 351 10.59 -2.21 -16.78
CA GLU A 351 10.01 -2.83 -17.98
C GLU A 351 9.50 -4.24 -17.69
N THR A 352 10.37 -5.07 -17.08
CA THR A 352 10.12 -6.48 -16.78
C THR A 352 10.71 -6.86 -15.41
N PRO A 353 9.88 -7.25 -14.42
CA PRO A 353 8.47 -7.58 -14.54
C PRO A 353 7.52 -6.38 -14.44
N GLY A 354 7.97 -5.17 -14.09
CA GLY A 354 7.10 -4.00 -13.91
C GLY A 354 6.99 -3.56 -12.46
N ILE A 355 8.13 -3.15 -11.90
CA ILE A 355 8.30 -2.76 -10.49
C ILE A 355 8.34 -1.24 -10.37
N SER A 356 7.70 -0.70 -9.32
CA SER A 356 7.78 0.71 -8.97
C SER A 356 9.11 0.99 -8.25
N ILE A 357 9.96 1.87 -8.80
CA ILE A 357 11.32 2.07 -8.28
C ILE A 357 11.45 3.36 -7.46
N LEU A 358 11.99 3.27 -6.24
CA LEU A 358 12.38 4.44 -5.45
C LEU A 358 13.79 4.89 -5.80
N GLU A 359 13.94 6.18 -6.06
CA GLU A 359 15.22 6.80 -6.40
C GLU A 359 15.53 7.99 -5.50
N LEU A 360 16.83 8.31 -5.40
CA LEU A 360 17.29 9.56 -4.84
C LEU A 360 17.55 10.57 -5.97
N ARG A 361 16.61 11.48 -6.20
CA ARG A 361 16.72 12.56 -7.20
C ARG A 361 16.84 13.90 -6.50
N ASN A 362 17.85 14.69 -6.87
CA ASN A 362 18.08 16.02 -6.27
C ASN A 362 18.08 16.00 -4.73
N ASN A 363 18.66 14.95 -4.14
CA ASN A 363 18.71 14.72 -2.69
C ASN A 363 17.32 14.53 -2.03
N ARG A 364 16.33 14.08 -2.80
CA ARG A 364 14.97 13.76 -2.35
C ARG A 364 14.61 12.34 -2.78
N VAL A 365 13.90 11.63 -1.90
CA VAL A 365 13.35 10.33 -2.23
C VAL A 365 12.11 10.54 -3.08
N GLU A 366 12.10 9.95 -4.26
CA GLU A 366 11.02 10.05 -5.25
C GLU A 366 10.73 8.66 -5.80
N LEU A 367 9.50 8.44 -6.24
CA LEU A 367 9.11 7.23 -6.95
C LEU A 367 9.24 7.51 -8.44
N ASP A 368 9.96 6.69 -9.21
CA ASP A 368 10.13 6.89 -10.65
C ASP A 368 8.80 6.73 -11.40
N ASP A 369 8.06 5.68 -11.06
CA ASP A 369 6.81 5.29 -11.70
C ASP A 369 5.96 4.44 -10.73
N GLU A 370 4.65 4.38 -10.97
CA GLU A 370 3.68 3.58 -10.25
C GLU A 370 3.26 2.34 -11.06
N ARG A 371 4.27 1.59 -11.50
CA ARG A 371 4.13 0.44 -12.40
C ARG A 371 3.50 -0.77 -11.71
N LEU A 372 2.71 -1.53 -12.49
CA LEU A 372 2.23 -2.87 -12.14
C LEU A 372 2.85 -3.94 -13.06
N CYS A 373 2.90 -5.18 -12.55
CA CYS A 373 3.35 -6.31 -13.36
C CYS A 373 2.42 -6.59 -14.55
N VAL A 374 1.12 -6.34 -14.40
CA VAL A 374 0.12 -6.62 -15.45
C VAL A 374 -0.84 -5.44 -15.60
N PRO A 375 -1.55 -5.31 -16.72
CA PRO A 375 -2.57 -4.29 -16.90
C PRO A 375 -3.64 -4.34 -15.80
N ALA A 376 -4.03 -3.17 -15.28
CA ALA A 376 -5.13 -3.00 -14.32
C ALA A 376 -6.52 -3.07 -15.02
N LEU A 377 -6.68 -4.06 -15.89
CA LEU A 377 -7.91 -4.35 -16.64
C LEU A 377 -8.42 -5.76 -16.29
N PRO A 378 -9.72 -6.05 -16.49
CA PRO A 378 -10.24 -7.42 -16.56
C PRO A 378 -9.38 -8.31 -17.47
N ALA A 379 -9.24 -9.59 -17.10
CA ALA A 379 -8.37 -10.51 -17.84
C ALA A 379 -8.85 -10.72 -19.28
N ASP A 380 -10.17 -10.79 -19.47
CA ASP A 380 -10.81 -11.05 -20.75
C ASP A 380 -10.55 -9.94 -21.78
N ASP A 381 -10.20 -8.72 -21.32
CA ASP A 381 -9.95 -7.57 -22.20
C ASP A 381 -8.61 -7.67 -22.96
N TYR A 382 -7.63 -8.43 -22.44
CA TYR A 382 -6.30 -8.51 -23.04
C TYR A 382 -5.74 -9.93 -23.20
N ARG A 383 -6.33 -10.95 -22.55
CA ARG A 383 -5.84 -12.34 -22.62
C ARG A 383 -5.78 -12.89 -24.05
N HIS A 384 -6.71 -12.48 -24.91
CA HIS A 384 -6.80 -12.93 -26.31
C HIS A 384 -6.26 -11.90 -27.32
N ALA A 385 -5.60 -10.84 -26.84
CA ALA A 385 -5.06 -9.83 -27.72
C ALA A 385 -3.83 -10.33 -28.49
N ALA A 386 -3.76 -9.98 -29.78
CA ALA A 386 -2.62 -10.33 -30.63
C ALA A 386 -1.30 -9.62 -30.22
N SER A 387 -1.39 -8.49 -29.51
CA SER A 387 -0.23 -7.78 -28.95
C SER A 387 -0.57 -7.21 -27.59
N LEU A 388 0.20 -7.62 -26.59
CA LEU A 388 0.09 -7.14 -25.20
C LEU A 388 0.67 -5.72 -25.03
N GLU A 389 1.57 -5.28 -25.92
CA GLU A 389 2.20 -3.96 -25.87
C GLU A 389 1.16 -2.81 -25.91
N ARG A 390 0.04 -3.03 -26.60
CA ARG A 390 -1.07 -2.06 -26.64
C ARG A 390 -1.65 -1.75 -25.25
N PHE A 391 -1.49 -2.69 -24.31
CA PHE A 391 -2.02 -2.57 -22.95
C PHE A 391 -0.98 -2.10 -21.94
N ASP A 392 0.24 -1.79 -22.37
CA ASP A 392 1.32 -1.37 -21.47
C ASP A 392 0.97 -0.10 -20.68
N GLY A 393 0.29 0.85 -21.32
CA GLY A 393 -0.22 2.07 -20.64
C GLY A 393 -1.25 1.82 -19.53
N TYR A 394 -1.80 0.61 -19.43
CA TYR A 394 -2.72 0.22 -18.35
C TYR A 394 -2.01 -0.50 -17.19
N ARG A 395 -0.69 -0.70 -17.24
CA ARG A 395 0.13 -1.24 -16.13
C ARG A 395 0.39 -0.16 -15.05
N SER A 396 -0.67 0.49 -14.60
CA SER A 396 -0.63 1.65 -13.71
C SER A 396 -1.37 1.34 -12.41
N ALA A 397 -0.71 1.59 -11.28
CA ALA A 397 -1.30 1.42 -9.96
C ALA A 397 -2.39 2.46 -9.68
N GLU A 398 -2.27 3.66 -10.24
CA GLU A 398 -3.30 4.71 -10.21
C GLU A 398 -4.62 4.21 -10.78
N LEU A 399 -4.57 3.47 -11.89
CA LEU A 399 -5.75 2.88 -12.51
C LEU A 399 -6.37 1.82 -11.59
N MET A 400 -5.57 0.95 -10.98
CA MET A 400 -6.05 -0.01 -9.99
C MET A 400 -6.73 0.69 -8.80
N ARG A 401 -6.14 1.77 -8.28
CA ARG A 401 -6.74 2.58 -7.21
C ARG A 401 -8.04 3.26 -7.63
N LEU A 402 -8.11 3.79 -8.85
CA LEU A 402 -9.34 4.34 -9.41
C LEU A 402 -10.44 3.28 -9.49
N MET A 403 -10.12 2.10 -10.02
CA MET A 403 -11.08 0.99 -10.12
C MET A 403 -11.55 0.53 -8.74
N GLY A 404 -10.64 0.43 -7.78
CA GLY A 404 -10.98 0.11 -6.40
C GLY A 404 -11.89 1.17 -5.76
N TYR A 405 -11.56 2.44 -5.95
CA TYR A 405 -12.39 3.56 -5.47
C TYR A 405 -13.79 3.52 -6.07
N LEU A 406 -13.92 3.35 -7.39
CA LEU A 406 -15.21 3.21 -8.07
C LEU A 406 -16.02 2.05 -7.50
N ARG A 407 -15.41 0.87 -7.33
CA ARG A 407 -16.07 -0.31 -6.76
C ARG A 407 -16.60 -0.04 -5.35
N ARG A 408 -15.80 0.60 -4.48
CA ARG A 408 -16.24 0.95 -3.12
C ARG A 408 -17.41 1.94 -3.14
N GLN A 409 -17.32 3.00 -3.93
CA GLN A 409 -18.38 4.01 -4.02
C GLN A 409 -19.68 3.41 -4.60
N LEU A 410 -19.59 2.61 -5.65
CA LEU A 410 -20.75 1.96 -6.27
C LEU A 410 -21.35 0.88 -5.36
N ARG A 411 -20.53 0.14 -4.60
CA ARG A 411 -21.02 -0.82 -3.61
C ARG A 411 -21.76 -0.12 -2.47
N GLN A 412 -21.16 0.92 -1.87
CA GLN A 412 -21.79 1.72 -0.82
C GLN A 412 -23.11 2.33 -1.31
N PHE A 413 -23.12 2.81 -2.55
CA PHE A 413 -24.33 3.29 -3.20
C PHE A 413 -25.39 2.19 -3.36
N GLY A 414 -25.00 1.02 -3.88
CA GLY A 414 -25.88 -0.14 -4.02
C GLY A 414 -26.49 -0.58 -2.71
N GLU A 415 -25.69 -0.67 -1.63
CA GLU A 415 -26.14 -1.02 -0.27
C GLU A 415 -27.21 -0.06 0.26
N GLN A 416 -27.16 1.23 -0.08
CA GLN A 416 -28.18 2.20 0.29
C GLN A 416 -29.49 2.05 -0.51
N LEU A 417 -29.43 1.48 -1.71
CA LEU A 417 -30.59 1.27 -2.57
C LEU A 417 -31.34 -0.03 -2.26
N VAL A 418 -30.66 -1.03 -1.69
CA VAL A 418 -31.29 -2.32 -1.35
C VAL A 418 -32.51 -2.07 -0.44
N PHE A 419 -33.65 -2.64 -0.82
CA PHE A 419 -34.97 -2.49 -0.17
C PHE A 419 -35.62 -1.09 -0.23
N ASN A 420 -34.96 -0.08 -0.81
CA ASN A 420 -35.43 1.31 -0.82
C ASN A 420 -35.87 1.82 -2.21
N SER A 421 -35.49 1.13 -3.28
CA SER A 421 -35.77 1.55 -4.67
C SER A 421 -36.43 0.45 -5.50
N ASP A 422 -37.38 0.86 -6.34
CA ASP A 422 -37.97 0.04 -7.41
C ASP A 422 -36.99 -0.05 -8.60
N VAL A 423 -37.02 -1.13 -9.36
CA VAL A 423 -36.21 -1.32 -10.58
C VAL A 423 -36.51 -0.25 -11.64
N ASN A 424 -37.71 0.30 -11.65
CA ASN A 424 -38.14 1.36 -12.57
C ASN A 424 -37.82 2.77 -12.08
N ASP A 425 -37.24 2.92 -10.89
CA ASP A 425 -36.86 4.21 -10.35
C ASP A 425 -35.69 4.82 -11.17
N PRO A 426 -35.83 6.02 -11.75
CA PRO A 426 -34.73 6.66 -12.49
C PRO A 426 -33.66 7.27 -11.58
N ARG A 427 -33.93 7.46 -10.28
CA ARG A 427 -33.01 8.15 -9.36
C ARG A 427 -31.64 7.47 -9.24
N PRO A 428 -31.53 6.12 -9.09
CA PRO A 428 -30.25 5.43 -9.07
C PRO A 428 -29.34 5.78 -10.25
N LYS A 429 -29.90 5.76 -11.47
CA LYS A 429 -29.17 6.07 -12.70
C LYS A 429 -28.67 7.52 -12.71
N LEU A 430 -29.52 8.47 -12.34
CA LEU A 430 -29.16 9.90 -12.31
C LEU A 430 -28.05 10.19 -11.29
N LEU A 431 -28.06 9.52 -10.15
CA LEU A 431 -27.03 9.70 -9.12
C LEU A 431 -25.67 9.14 -9.57
N ILE A 432 -25.65 7.95 -10.19
CA ILE A 432 -24.42 7.38 -10.76
C ILE A 432 -23.91 8.26 -11.90
N GLU A 433 -24.79 8.73 -12.77
CA GLU A 433 -24.41 9.65 -13.86
C GLU A 433 -23.81 10.95 -13.30
N HIS A 434 -24.42 11.54 -12.27
CA HIS A 434 -23.89 12.72 -11.60
C HIS A 434 -22.50 12.46 -11.00
N PHE A 435 -22.31 11.32 -10.34
CA PHE A 435 -21.02 10.90 -9.79
C PHE A 435 -19.94 10.77 -10.89
N LEU A 436 -20.25 10.11 -12.01
CA LEU A 436 -19.31 9.97 -13.14
C LEU A 436 -19.00 11.33 -13.79
N ARG A 437 -19.99 12.23 -13.91
CA ARG A 437 -19.77 13.61 -14.36
C ARG A 437 -18.82 14.37 -13.44
N GLN A 438 -18.94 14.22 -12.11
CA GLN A 438 -18.00 14.83 -11.17
C GLN A 438 -16.58 14.28 -11.35
N LEU A 439 -16.42 12.98 -11.57
CA LEU A 439 -15.11 12.38 -11.84
C LEU A 439 -14.48 12.92 -13.13
N TRP A 440 -15.25 13.04 -14.20
CA TRP A 440 -14.81 13.66 -15.44
C TRP A 440 -14.39 15.13 -15.24
N GLN A 441 -15.21 15.94 -14.55
CA GLN A 441 -14.89 17.34 -14.25
C GLN A 441 -13.60 17.50 -13.42
N ARG A 442 -13.26 16.50 -12.60
CA ARG A 442 -12.03 16.47 -11.80
C ARG A 442 -10.83 15.85 -12.55
N GLY A 443 -10.98 15.51 -13.83
CA GLY A 443 -9.92 14.97 -14.68
C GLY A 443 -9.58 13.50 -14.43
N ALA A 444 -10.46 12.74 -13.78
CA ALA A 444 -10.28 11.29 -13.60
C ALA A 444 -10.49 10.52 -14.92
N LEU A 445 -11.38 11.04 -15.76
CA LEU A 445 -11.80 10.43 -17.03
C LEU A 445 -11.37 11.33 -18.19
N ARG A 446 -10.90 10.73 -19.28
CA ARG A 446 -10.48 11.44 -20.49
C ARG A 446 -11.64 11.65 -21.45
N GLY A 447 -11.60 12.74 -22.21
CA GLY A 447 -12.59 13.06 -23.24
C GLY A 447 -13.00 14.52 -23.19
N GLU A 448 -13.18 15.13 -24.37
CA GLU A 448 -13.59 16.54 -24.48
C GLU A 448 -15.00 16.80 -23.93
N ARG A 449 -15.87 15.78 -23.99
CA ARG A 449 -17.25 15.81 -23.49
C ARG A 449 -17.51 14.60 -22.60
N SER A 450 -18.52 14.69 -21.73
CA SER A 450 -18.91 13.60 -20.84
C SER A 450 -19.21 12.30 -21.57
N GLU A 451 -19.81 12.37 -22.76
CA GLU A 451 -20.23 11.20 -23.54
C GLU A 451 -19.05 10.43 -24.13
N HIS A 452 -17.88 11.06 -24.26
CA HIS A 452 -16.63 10.39 -24.66
C HIS A 452 -15.92 9.77 -23.45
N ALA A 453 -16.23 10.25 -22.24
CA ALA A 453 -15.56 9.88 -21.01
C ALA A 453 -16.20 8.69 -20.31
N PHE A 454 -17.53 8.56 -20.37
CA PHE A 454 -18.25 7.43 -19.81
C PHE A 454 -19.60 7.19 -20.51
N SER A 455 -20.10 5.95 -20.41
CA SER A 455 -21.47 5.59 -20.79
C SER A 455 -22.14 4.80 -19.67
N LEU A 456 -23.46 4.99 -19.52
CA LEU A 456 -24.26 4.32 -18.49
C LEU A 456 -25.54 3.77 -19.13
N ARG A 457 -25.67 2.44 -19.16
CA ARG A 457 -26.81 1.74 -19.76
C ARG A 457 -27.47 0.84 -18.72
N GLN A 458 -28.80 0.89 -18.64
CA GLN A 458 -29.56 -0.07 -17.84
C GLN A 458 -29.88 -1.26 -18.72
N ILE A 459 -29.49 -2.44 -18.28
CA ILE A 459 -29.78 -3.69 -18.98
C ILE A 459 -31.06 -4.28 -18.37
N PRO A 460 -32.04 -4.70 -19.18
CA PRO A 460 -33.20 -5.41 -18.67
C PRO A 460 -32.75 -6.66 -17.90
N ALA A 461 -33.06 -6.69 -16.61
CA ALA A 461 -32.90 -7.84 -15.74
C ALA A 461 -34.27 -8.15 -15.11
N GLY A 462 -34.41 -9.29 -14.43
CA GLY A 462 -35.69 -9.71 -13.85
C GLY A 462 -36.33 -8.68 -12.91
N GLU A 463 -37.56 -8.92 -12.48
CA GLU A 463 -38.42 -7.94 -11.78
C GLU A 463 -37.85 -7.35 -10.47
N SER A 464 -36.81 -7.96 -9.90
CA SER A 464 -36.17 -7.53 -8.64
C SER A 464 -34.69 -7.14 -8.79
N THR A 465 -34.17 -7.07 -10.01
CA THR A 465 -32.74 -6.83 -10.26
C THR A 465 -32.54 -5.56 -11.08
N LEU A 466 -31.83 -4.59 -10.53
CA LEU A 466 -31.33 -3.44 -11.26
C LEU A 466 -29.92 -3.73 -11.79
N LEU A 467 -29.79 -3.92 -13.12
CA LEU A 467 -28.50 -4.13 -13.77
C LEU A 467 -28.08 -2.88 -14.55
N LEU A 468 -26.94 -2.31 -14.17
CA LEU A 468 -26.35 -1.14 -14.81
C LEU A 468 -24.97 -1.51 -15.39
N GLU A 469 -24.79 -1.24 -16.67
CA GLU A 469 -23.50 -1.33 -17.37
C GLU A 469 -22.86 0.06 -17.39
N ILE A 470 -21.63 0.14 -16.88
CA ILE A 470 -20.85 1.36 -16.78
C ILE A 470 -19.59 1.17 -17.62
N GLU A 471 -19.43 2.01 -18.63
CA GLU A 471 -18.20 2.10 -19.43
C GLU A 471 -17.49 3.41 -19.10
N ILE A 472 -16.16 3.38 -18.96
CA ILE A 472 -15.37 4.56 -18.63
C ILE A 472 -14.07 4.60 -19.46
N ALA A 473 -13.61 5.81 -19.75
CA ALA A 473 -12.31 6.07 -20.34
C ALA A 473 -11.42 6.76 -19.28
N PRO A 474 -10.56 6.03 -18.55
CA PRO A 474 -9.70 6.63 -17.53
C PRO A 474 -8.63 7.54 -18.15
N ALA A 475 -8.25 8.59 -17.43
CA ALA A 475 -7.07 9.38 -17.76
C ALA A 475 -5.82 8.62 -17.32
N LEU A 476 -4.96 8.26 -18.26
CA LEU A 476 -3.72 7.52 -18.00
C LEU A 476 -2.55 8.49 -17.79
N PRO A 477 -1.58 8.18 -16.90
CA PRO A 477 -0.36 8.95 -16.78
C PRO A 477 0.48 8.86 -18.07
N ILE A 478 1.25 9.92 -18.35
CA ILE A 478 2.23 9.90 -19.45
C ILE A 478 3.47 9.20 -18.95
N ASP A 479 3.71 7.99 -19.47
CA ASP A 479 4.80 7.12 -19.04
C ASP A 479 6.12 7.37 -19.82
N ARG A 480 6.00 7.57 -21.14
CA ARG A 480 7.16 7.74 -22.04
C ARG A 480 6.94 8.87 -23.03
N ILE A 481 7.91 9.77 -23.12
CA ILE A 481 7.99 10.81 -24.14
C ILE A 481 9.14 10.45 -25.09
N ARG A 482 8.82 10.23 -26.37
CA ARG A 482 9.83 10.00 -27.42
C ARG A 482 10.05 11.31 -28.17
N LEU A 483 11.26 11.85 -28.06
CA LEU A 483 11.69 13.01 -28.83
C LEU A 483 12.48 12.51 -30.05
N THR A 484 12.02 12.86 -31.25
CA THR A 484 12.70 12.56 -32.51
C THR A 484 13.29 13.86 -33.05
N PHE A 485 14.59 13.88 -33.32
CA PHE A 485 15.27 15.02 -33.94
C PHE A 485 15.74 14.62 -35.34
N THR A 486 15.32 15.39 -36.34
CA THR A 486 15.74 15.21 -37.73
C THR A 486 16.61 16.38 -38.13
N ASN A 487 17.82 16.10 -38.62
CA ASN A 487 18.71 17.12 -39.17
C ASN A 487 18.50 17.18 -40.69
N THR A 488 17.96 18.28 -41.19
CA THR A 488 17.75 18.50 -42.63
C THR A 488 18.89 19.28 -43.30
N GLY A 489 20.09 19.25 -42.70
CA GLY A 489 21.31 19.86 -43.21
C GLY A 489 21.66 21.18 -42.51
N THR A 490 20.73 22.14 -42.47
CA THR A 490 20.95 23.45 -41.84
C THR A 490 20.24 23.64 -40.50
N ASP A 491 19.18 22.87 -40.24
CA ASP A 491 18.34 23.00 -39.04
C ASP A 491 17.99 21.64 -38.43
N TRP A 492 17.83 21.64 -37.11
CA TRP A 492 17.26 20.53 -36.36
C TRP A 492 15.76 20.74 -36.23
N GLN A 493 14.97 19.79 -36.74
CA GLN A 493 13.51 19.81 -36.65
C GLN A 493 13.03 18.69 -35.72
N THR A 494 12.07 19.00 -34.87
CA THR A 494 11.44 18.04 -33.93
C THR A 494 10.23 17.33 -34.51
N GLU A 495 9.76 17.74 -35.70
CA GLU A 495 8.63 17.15 -36.40
C GLU A 495 9.10 16.52 -37.70
N VAL A 496 8.83 15.23 -37.89
CA VAL A 496 8.99 14.58 -39.20
C VAL A 496 7.76 14.95 -40.01
N GLN A 497 7.88 15.87 -40.97
CA GLN A 497 6.85 16.03 -41.99
C GLN A 497 6.84 14.74 -42.82
N SER A 498 5.87 13.88 -42.56
CA SER A 498 5.61 12.70 -43.39
C SER A 498 5.29 13.17 -44.81
N ALA A 499 6.17 12.82 -45.75
CA ALA A 499 6.01 13.06 -47.19
C ALA A 499 4.97 12.12 -47.80
#